data_AF-V9DT03-F1
#
_entry.id   AF-V9DT03-F1
#
_cell.length_a   1.000
_cell.length_b   1.000
_cell.length_c   1.000
_cell.angle_alpha   90.00
_cell.angle_beta   90.00
_cell.angle_gamma   90.00
#
_symmetry.space_group_name_H-M   'P 1'
#
loop_
_entity.id
_entity.type
_entity.pdbx_description
1 polymer ?
#
loop_
_entity_poly.entity_id
_entity_poly.type
_entity_poly.pdbx_seq_one_letter_code
_entity_poly.pdbx_strand_id
1 'polypeptide(L)'
;MLSWFERWRGVRGKGVTVTYTVTEESLDNAWTAFEDRWNFETGSGFRKTIVAREVTHERMSVGRLASRLCELAWAADRHCCYVHYLEGCPKCRGFSLPRPYEGEWRRYVKDHPLSDDEKHLIGCYRQRLY
;
A
#
# COMPACT_ATOMS: atom_id res chain seq x y z
N MET A 1 -10.05 17.81 13.30
CA MET A 1 -9.24 18.40 12.22
C MET A 1 -7.90 17.67 12.05
N LEU A 2 -7.21 17.34 13.16
CA LEU A 2 -5.98 16.54 13.19
C LEU A 2 -6.03 15.22 12.38
N SER A 3 -7.07 14.39 12.56
CA SER A 3 -7.20 13.15 11.78
C SER A 3 -7.33 13.36 10.26
N TRP A 4 -7.84 14.51 9.83
CA TRP A 4 -7.89 14.87 8.41
C TRP A 4 -6.55 15.40 7.89
N PHE A 5 -5.81 16.09 8.74
CA PHE A 5 -4.45 16.52 8.43
C PHE A 5 -3.51 15.31 8.25
N GLU A 6 -3.58 14.33 9.15
CA GLU A 6 -2.85 13.06 9.04
C GLU A 6 -3.14 12.35 7.71
N ARG A 7 -4.43 12.23 7.35
CA ARG A 7 -4.86 11.63 6.08
C ARG A 7 -4.39 12.42 4.86
N TRP A 8 -4.49 13.75 4.91
CA TRP A 8 -4.02 14.63 3.85
C TRP A 8 -2.51 14.54 3.62
N ARG A 9 -1.72 14.43 4.69
CA ARG A 9 -0.28 14.15 4.57
C ARG A 9 -0.01 12.73 4.10
N GLY A 10 -0.81 11.76 4.56
CA GLY A 10 -0.76 10.36 4.17
C GLY A 10 -0.91 10.15 2.65
N VAL A 11 -1.88 10.82 2.00
CA VAL A 11 -2.03 10.75 0.52
C VAL A 11 -0.86 11.37 -0.25
N ARG A 12 0.06 12.06 0.43
CA ARG A 12 1.31 12.62 -0.13
C ARG A 12 2.54 11.79 0.26
N GLY A 13 2.36 10.64 0.91
CA GLY A 13 3.46 9.80 1.38
C GLY A 13 4.27 10.45 2.52
N LYS A 14 3.67 11.36 3.28
CA LYS A 14 4.35 12.10 4.36
C LYS A 14 3.74 11.77 5.72
N GLY A 15 4.58 11.56 6.73
CA GLY A 15 4.16 11.36 8.12
C GLY A 15 3.88 12.66 8.86
N VAL A 16 3.32 12.54 10.07
CA VAL A 16 3.07 13.64 11.03
C VAL A 16 4.01 13.62 12.22
N THR A 17 4.85 12.60 12.34
CA THR A 17 5.86 12.51 13.40
C THR A 17 7.13 13.22 12.95
N VAL A 18 7.73 13.98 13.85
CA VAL A 18 9.03 14.61 13.61
C VAL A 18 10.08 13.51 13.38
N THR A 19 10.83 13.64 12.30
CA THR A 19 11.96 12.77 11.96
C THR A 19 13.11 13.64 11.44
N TYR A 20 14.25 13.04 11.14
CA TYR A 20 15.36 13.75 10.50
C TYR A 20 14.95 14.51 9.21
N THR A 21 13.93 14.02 8.48
CA THR A 21 13.45 14.62 7.21
C THR A 21 12.14 15.39 7.34
N VAL A 22 11.49 15.31 8.51
CA VAL A 22 10.22 16.00 8.82
C VAL A 22 10.46 16.79 10.08
N THR A 23 10.84 18.06 9.94
CA THR A 23 11.10 18.97 11.06
C THR A 23 9.79 19.52 11.63
N GLU A 24 9.83 20.07 12.85
CA GLU A 24 8.70 20.80 13.45
C GLU A 24 8.22 21.93 12.54
N GLU A 25 9.14 22.76 12.04
CA GLU A 25 8.83 23.82 11.08
C GLU A 25 8.13 23.30 9.81
N SER A 26 8.53 22.13 9.32
CA SER A 26 7.87 21.52 8.15
C SER A 26 6.45 21.04 8.44
N LEU A 27 6.15 20.68 9.69
CA LEU A 27 4.81 20.30 10.13
C LEU A 27 3.93 21.53 10.33
N ASP A 28 4.46 22.60 10.92
CA ASP A 28 3.75 23.86 11.09
C ASP A 28 3.36 24.46 9.74
N ASN A 29 4.32 24.56 8.81
CA ASN A 29 4.06 25.02 7.45
C ASN A 29 3.01 24.15 6.73
N ALA A 30 3.06 22.83 6.95
CA ALA A 30 2.07 21.93 6.38
C ALA A 30 0.69 22.10 7.03
N TRP A 31 0.62 22.39 8.33
CA TRP A 31 -0.61 22.64 9.06
C TRP A 31 -1.28 23.91 8.56
N THR A 32 -0.55 25.02 8.45
CA THR A 32 -1.07 26.28 7.87
C THR A 32 -1.62 26.06 6.47
N ALA A 33 -0.87 25.39 5.59
CA ALA A 33 -1.34 25.11 4.22
C ALA A 33 -2.58 24.20 4.18
N PHE A 34 -2.72 23.31 5.17
CA PHE A 34 -3.91 22.47 5.32
C PHE A 34 -5.13 23.30 5.78
N GLU A 35 -4.96 24.18 6.78
CA GLU A 35 -6.03 25.05 7.27
C GLU A 35 -6.51 26.04 6.20
N ASP A 36 -5.59 26.67 5.47
CA ASP A 36 -5.93 27.58 4.37
C ASP A 36 -6.81 26.88 3.32
N ARG A 37 -6.42 25.66 2.94
CA ARG A 37 -7.15 24.86 1.96
C ARG A 37 -8.47 24.32 2.50
N TRP A 38 -8.51 23.97 3.78
CA TRP A 38 -9.72 23.57 4.48
C TRP A 38 -10.74 24.71 4.50
N ASN A 39 -10.29 25.92 4.79
CA ASN A 39 -11.16 27.10 4.83
C ASN A 39 -11.63 27.52 3.43
N PHE A 40 -10.75 27.50 2.42
CA PHE A 40 -11.07 27.84 1.04
C PHE A 40 -12.10 26.88 0.41
N GLU A 41 -11.93 25.56 0.56
CA GLU A 41 -12.81 24.55 -0.04
C GLU A 41 -14.00 24.18 0.88
N THR A 42 -14.33 25.01 1.88
CA THR A 42 -15.42 24.84 2.86
C THR A 42 -15.35 23.56 3.72
N GLY A 43 -14.17 22.94 3.83
CA GLY A 43 -13.90 21.68 4.52
C GLY A 43 -14.57 20.45 3.89
N SER A 44 -15.82 20.56 3.44
CA SER A 44 -16.61 19.48 2.87
C SER A 44 -16.11 19.06 1.48
N GLY A 45 -15.77 20.03 0.62
CA GLY A 45 -15.15 19.77 -0.68
C GLY A 45 -13.77 19.14 -0.52
N PHE A 46 -12.97 19.70 0.39
CA PHE A 46 -11.62 19.20 0.64
C PHE A 46 -11.60 17.76 1.19
N ARG A 47 -12.51 17.43 2.12
CA ARG A 47 -12.67 16.06 2.62
C ARG A 47 -12.96 15.07 1.50
N LYS A 48 -13.86 15.40 0.56
CA LYS A 48 -14.14 14.55 -0.60
C LYS A 48 -12.89 14.35 -1.47
N THR A 49 -12.12 15.41 -1.69
CA THR A 49 -10.84 15.33 -2.43
C THR A 49 -9.83 14.42 -1.73
N ILE A 50 -9.68 14.52 -0.40
CA ILE A 50 -8.78 13.64 0.37
C ILE A 50 -9.22 12.18 0.21
N VAL A 51 -10.50 11.88 0.42
CA VAL A 51 -11.05 10.52 0.29
C VAL A 51 -10.83 9.98 -1.13
N ALA A 52 -11.11 10.75 -2.17
CA ALA A 52 -10.91 10.31 -3.56
C ALA A 52 -9.43 9.98 -3.85
N ARG A 53 -8.50 10.76 -3.28
CA ARG A 53 -7.06 10.49 -3.38
C ARG A 53 -6.65 9.26 -2.59
N GLU A 54 -7.22 9.01 -1.41
CA GLU A 54 -6.98 7.78 -0.66
C GLU A 54 -7.43 6.54 -1.43
N VAL A 55 -8.63 6.57 -2.04
CA VAL A 55 -9.12 5.48 -2.89
C VAL A 55 -8.20 5.26 -4.09
N THR A 56 -7.77 6.35 -4.73
CA THR A 56 -6.84 6.27 -5.87
C THR A 56 -5.50 5.70 -5.44
N HIS A 57 -4.95 6.17 -4.33
CA HIS A 57 -3.69 5.69 -3.76
C HIS A 57 -3.81 4.22 -3.36
N GLU A 58 -4.92 3.82 -2.74
CA GLU A 58 -5.20 2.43 -2.39
C GLU A 58 -5.21 1.53 -3.62
N ARG A 59 -5.91 1.96 -4.68
CA ARG A 59 -5.98 1.21 -5.94
C ARG A 59 -4.64 1.15 -6.67
N MET A 60 -3.82 2.19 -6.58
CA MET A 60 -2.57 2.31 -7.36
C MET A 60 -1.30 1.94 -6.60
N SER A 61 -1.37 1.73 -5.29
CA SER A 61 -0.18 1.43 -4.49
C SER A 61 0.30 0.00 -4.74
N VAL A 62 1.48 -0.12 -5.37
CA VAL A 62 2.21 -1.38 -5.52
C VAL A 62 2.39 -2.07 -4.17
N GLY A 63 2.77 -1.31 -3.13
CA GLY A 63 2.94 -1.84 -1.77
C GLY A 63 1.65 -2.42 -1.18
N ARG A 64 0.49 -1.78 -1.39
CA ARG A 64 -0.79 -2.35 -0.92
C ARG A 64 -1.19 -3.59 -1.70
N LEU A 65 -1.00 -3.59 -3.03
CA LEU A 65 -1.22 -4.79 -3.85
C LEU A 65 -0.33 -5.95 -3.38
N ALA A 66 0.94 -5.65 -3.06
CA ALA A 66 1.87 -6.65 -2.54
C ALA A 66 1.40 -7.24 -1.21
N SER A 67 0.96 -6.40 -0.28
CA SER A 67 0.39 -6.84 1.01
C SER A 67 -0.85 -7.69 0.80
N ARG A 68 -1.77 -7.28 -0.09
CA ARG A 68 -3.01 -8.02 -0.35
C ARG A 68 -2.77 -9.37 -0.99
N LEU A 69 -1.86 -9.45 -1.97
CA LEU A 69 -1.41 -10.73 -2.54
C LEU A 69 -0.76 -11.63 -1.50
N CYS A 70 -0.04 -11.04 -0.53
CA CYS A 70 0.52 -11.79 0.58
C CYS A 70 -0.58 -12.35 1.49
N GLU A 71 -1.55 -11.53 1.89
CA GLU A 71 -2.71 -11.97 2.69
C GLU A 71 -3.50 -13.09 2.03
N LEU A 72 -3.81 -12.97 0.73
CA LEU A 72 -4.57 -13.99 0.00
C LEU A 72 -3.82 -15.32 -0.06
N ALA A 73 -2.50 -15.28 -0.31
CA ALA A 73 -1.70 -16.50 -0.32
C ALA A 73 -1.70 -17.19 1.05
N TRP A 74 -1.58 -16.44 2.15
CA TRP A 74 -1.67 -16.99 3.50
C TRP A 74 -3.06 -17.53 3.83
N ALA A 75 -4.12 -16.83 3.41
CA ALA A 75 -5.50 -17.28 3.61
C ALA A 75 -5.83 -18.55 2.81
N ALA A 76 -5.11 -18.81 1.72
CA ALA A 76 -5.20 -20.03 0.93
C ALA A 76 -4.24 -21.14 1.41
N ASP A 77 -3.61 -20.98 2.58
CA ASP A 77 -2.59 -21.87 3.14
C ASP A 77 -1.38 -22.12 2.21
N ARG A 78 -1.09 -21.18 1.30
CA ARG A 78 0.06 -21.29 0.40
C ARG A 78 1.35 -20.92 1.12
N HIS A 79 2.39 -21.72 0.90
CA HIS A 79 3.71 -21.52 1.50
C HIS A 79 4.38 -20.18 1.20
N CYS A 80 4.01 -19.49 0.11
CA CYS A 80 4.49 -18.14 -0.17
C CYS A 80 3.52 -17.39 -1.09
N CYS A 81 3.66 -16.06 -1.14
CA CYS A 81 2.90 -15.23 -2.08
C CYS A 81 3.64 -14.99 -3.40
N TYR A 82 2.89 -14.57 -4.42
CA TYR A 82 3.44 -14.25 -5.74
C TYR A 82 4.55 -13.18 -5.68
N VAL A 83 4.38 -12.17 -4.82
CA VAL A 83 5.38 -11.11 -4.63
C VAL A 83 6.69 -11.67 -4.08
N HIS A 84 6.60 -12.67 -3.18
CA HIS A 84 7.78 -13.34 -2.65
C HIS A 84 8.54 -14.06 -3.75
N TYR A 85 7.83 -14.85 -4.56
CA TYR A 85 8.39 -15.47 -5.75
C TYR A 85 9.05 -14.46 -6.71
N LEU A 86 8.37 -13.35 -7.04
CA LEU A 86 8.86 -12.41 -8.06
C LEU A 86 10.08 -11.60 -7.60
N GLU A 87 10.00 -10.91 -6.46
CA GLU A 87 11.02 -9.93 -6.03
C GLU A 87 11.37 -10.00 -4.54
N GLY A 88 10.72 -10.90 -3.78
CA GLY A 88 10.97 -11.07 -2.35
C GLY A 88 10.13 -10.15 -1.46
N CYS A 89 8.85 -10.49 -1.27
CA CYS A 89 7.96 -9.92 -0.26
C CYS A 89 8.61 -9.82 1.12
N PRO A 90 8.67 -8.62 1.74
CA PRO A 90 9.21 -8.42 3.08
C PRO A 90 8.48 -9.23 4.16
N LYS A 91 7.15 -9.37 4.05
CA LYS A 91 6.34 -10.13 5.02
C LYS A 91 6.71 -11.62 5.02
N CYS A 92 6.79 -12.25 3.84
CA CYS A 92 7.25 -13.64 3.74
C CYS A 92 8.71 -13.82 4.20
N ARG A 93 9.59 -12.85 3.90
CA ARG A 93 10.96 -12.85 4.42
C ARG A 93 11.03 -12.79 5.94
N GLY A 94 10.11 -12.07 6.59
CA GLY A 94 10.00 -12.03 8.06
C GLY A 94 9.75 -13.41 8.69
N PHE A 95 9.18 -14.35 7.94
CA PHE A 95 9.01 -15.74 8.37
C PHE A 95 10.19 -16.65 7.99
N SER A 96 11.33 -16.07 7.57
CA SER A 96 12.53 -16.79 7.12
C SER A 96 12.29 -17.78 5.97
N LEU A 97 11.24 -17.54 5.17
CA LEU A 97 10.98 -18.34 3.99
C LEU A 97 11.97 -17.96 2.87
N PRO A 98 12.67 -18.93 2.26
CA PRO A 98 13.51 -18.66 1.11
C PRO A 98 12.64 -18.29 -0.09
N ARG A 99 13.17 -17.43 -0.96
CA ARG A 99 12.48 -17.10 -2.21
C ARG A 99 12.39 -18.37 -3.06
N PRO A 100 11.19 -18.80 -3.46
CA PRO A 100 11.06 -20.01 -4.26
C PRO A 100 11.61 -19.78 -5.66
N TYR A 101 12.20 -20.83 -6.23
CA TYR A 101 12.44 -20.84 -7.67
C TYR A 101 11.15 -21.23 -8.43
N GLU A 102 11.18 -21.12 -9.76
CA GLU A 102 9.98 -21.30 -10.59
C GLU A 102 9.27 -22.65 -10.40
N GLY A 103 10.04 -23.73 -10.22
CA GLY A 103 9.49 -25.07 -9.98
C GLY A 103 8.76 -25.20 -8.64
N GLU A 104 9.29 -24.61 -7.57
CA GLU A 104 8.61 -24.54 -6.27
C GLU A 104 7.33 -23.71 -6.36
N TRP A 105 7.39 -22.55 -7.00
CA TRP A 105 6.22 -21.72 -7.20
C TRP A 105 5.11 -22.46 -7.98
N ARG A 106 5.47 -23.15 -9.07
CA ARG A 106 4.53 -23.98 -9.83
C ARG A 106 3.90 -25.07 -8.97
N ARG A 107 4.68 -25.70 -8.09
CA ARG A 107 4.15 -26.70 -7.14
C ARG A 107 3.18 -26.06 -6.13
N TYR A 108 3.53 -24.92 -5.53
CA TYR A 108 2.64 -24.23 -4.59
C TYR A 108 1.31 -23.82 -5.22
N VAL A 109 1.32 -23.34 -6.46
CA VAL A 109 0.09 -23.00 -7.20
C VAL A 109 -0.66 -24.25 -7.65
N LYS A 110 0.00 -25.39 -7.84
CA LYS A 110 -0.67 -26.66 -8.13
C LYS A 110 -1.40 -27.18 -6.89
N ASP A 111 -0.72 -27.18 -5.75
CA ASP A 111 -1.25 -27.69 -4.48
C ASP A 111 -2.34 -26.76 -3.92
N HIS A 112 -2.14 -25.44 -4.03
CA HIS A 112 -3.07 -24.39 -3.60
C HIS A 112 -3.31 -23.38 -4.75
N PRO A 113 -4.26 -23.66 -5.66
CA PRO A 113 -4.54 -22.84 -6.85
C PRO A 113 -4.80 -21.36 -6.58
N LEU A 114 -4.42 -20.52 -7.55
CA LEU A 114 -4.71 -19.10 -7.51
C LEU A 114 -6.21 -18.86 -7.70
N SER A 115 -6.82 -18.08 -6.81
CA SER A 115 -8.18 -17.58 -7.03
C SER A 115 -8.23 -16.58 -8.19
N ASP A 116 -9.41 -16.31 -8.73
CA ASP A 116 -9.55 -15.31 -9.81
C ASP A 116 -9.22 -13.90 -9.33
N ASP A 117 -9.55 -13.58 -8.08
CA ASP A 117 -9.13 -12.34 -7.42
C ASP A 117 -7.60 -12.23 -7.32
N GLU A 118 -6.91 -13.31 -6.90
CA GLU A 118 -5.45 -13.34 -6.86
C GLU A 118 -4.85 -13.13 -8.27
N LYS A 119 -5.37 -13.81 -9.30
CA LYS A 119 -4.91 -13.65 -10.69
C LYS A 119 -5.08 -12.21 -11.18
N HIS A 120 -6.23 -11.61 -10.91
CA HIS A 120 -6.50 -10.22 -11.26
C HIS A 120 -5.51 -9.27 -10.57
N LEU A 121 -5.30 -9.46 -9.26
CA LEU A 121 -4.36 -8.65 -8.49
C LEU A 121 -2.90 -8.84 -8.94
N ILE A 122 -2.50 -10.05 -9.36
CA ILE A 122 -1.19 -10.31 -9.96
C ILE A 122 -1.01 -9.50 -11.25
N GLY A 123 -2.03 -9.48 -12.13
CA GLY A 123 -1.99 -8.65 -13.34
C GLY A 123 -1.84 -7.16 -13.02
N CYS A 124 -2.68 -6.67 -12.11
CA CYS A 124 -2.64 -5.32 -11.55
C CYS A 124 -1.27 -4.97 -10.93
N TYR A 125 -0.63 -5.91 -10.26
CA TYR A 125 0.66 -5.74 -9.61
C TYR A 125 1.77 -5.57 -10.65
N ARG A 126 1.83 -6.50 -11.61
CA ARG A 126 2.83 -6.48 -12.69
C ARG A 126 2.75 -5.22 -13.53
N GLN A 127 1.55 -4.77 -13.87
CA GLN A 127 1.34 -3.55 -14.67
C GLN A 127 1.83 -2.27 -13.96
N ARG A 128 1.89 -2.27 -12.62
CA ARG A 128 2.32 -1.09 -11.85
C ARG A 128 3.77 -1.18 -11.40
N LEU A 129 4.35 -2.38 -11.43
CA LEU A 129 5.74 -2.64 -11.09
C LEU A 129 6.68 -2.33 -12.27
N TYR A 130 6.22 -2.53 -13.50
CA TYR A 130 6.91 -2.25 -14.77
C TYR A 130 6.17 -1.20 -15.57
#